data_AF-A0A2G8TN91-F1
#
_entry.id   AF-A0A2G8TN91-F1
#
_cell.length_a   1.000
_cell.length_b   1.000
_cell.length_c   1.000
_cell.angle_alpha   90.00
_cell.angle_beta   90.00
_cell.angle_gamma   90.00
#
_symmetry.space_group_name_H-M   'P 1'
#
loop_
_entity.id
_entity.type
_entity.pdbx_description
1 polymer ?
#
loop_
_entity_poly.entity_id
_entity_poly.type
_entity_poly.pdbx_seq_one_letter_code
_entity_poly.pdbx_strand_id
1 'polypeptide(L)'
;MDKIQQFFARYEEGANTSDADLVCSLYTQEFMGADPGGVVCGRNDEGFRDVISARKAFFQQIGFRNAKVLDVKATALDDHYTMAKVHWHMLFEKDPGQPLN
;
A
#
# COMPACT_ATOMS: atom_id res chain seq x y z
N MET A 1 15.54 6.01 -12.18
CA MET A 1 14.78 5.25 -11.17
C MET A 1 14.41 3.92 -11.80
N ASP A 2 14.74 2.80 -11.15
CA ASP A 2 14.35 1.45 -11.63
C ASP A 2 12.82 1.31 -11.70
N LYS A 3 12.28 0.45 -12.59
CA LYS A 3 10.82 0.26 -12.76
C LYS A 3 10.14 -0.16 -11.46
N ILE A 4 10.80 -1.00 -10.67
CA ILE A 4 10.28 -1.44 -9.36
C ILE A 4 10.24 -0.25 -8.38
N GLN A 5 11.29 0.57 -8.36
CA GLN A 5 11.30 1.78 -7.55
C GLN A 5 10.21 2.78 -7.97
N GLN A 6 9.96 2.95 -9.28
CA GLN A 6 8.87 3.80 -9.78
C GLN A 6 7.50 3.25 -9.37
N PHE A 7 7.31 1.93 -9.42
CA PHE A 7 6.09 1.28 -8.98
C PHE A 7 5.81 1.55 -7.50
N PHE A 8 6.83 1.44 -6.64
CA PHE A 8 6.64 1.72 -5.21
C PHE A 8 6.51 3.21 -4.87
N ALA A 9 7.05 4.10 -5.69
CA ALA A 9 6.75 5.54 -5.58
C ALA A 9 5.26 5.83 -5.84
N ARG A 10 4.63 5.13 -6.80
CA ARG A 10 3.18 5.21 -7.03
C ARG A 10 2.36 4.59 -5.90
N TYR A 11 2.84 3.51 -5.28
CA TYR A 11 2.24 2.97 -4.05
C TYR A 11 2.28 3.98 -2.90
N GLU A 12 3.40 4.68 -2.72
CA GLU A 12 3.53 5.73 -1.69
C GLU A 12 2.57 6.87 -1.96
N GLU A 13 2.47 7.32 -3.21
CA GLU A 13 1.49 8.33 -3.62
C GLU A 13 0.07 7.87 -3.29
N GLY A 14 -0.33 6.65 -3.72
CA GLY A 14 -1.66 6.10 -3.45
C GLY A 14 -1.97 5.97 -1.95
N ALA A 15 -0.97 5.64 -1.13
CA ALA A 15 -1.13 5.60 0.32
C ALA A 15 -1.39 6.99 0.94
N ASN A 16 -0.73 8.03 0.43
CA ASN A 16 -0.83 9.39 0.97
C ASN A 16 -2.03 10.18 0.42
N THR A 17 -2.35 10.04 -0.87
CA THR A 17 -3.52 10.70 -1.48
C THR A 17 -4.81 10.01 -1.12
N SER A 18 -4.74 8.70 -0.82
CA SER A 18 -5.90 7.83 -0.67
C SER A 18 -6.85 7.94 -1.87
N ASP A 19 -6.27 8.00 -3.06
CA ASP A 19 -6.96 7.92 -4.34
C ASP A 19 -7.24 6.44 -4.66
N ALA A 20 -8.51 6.07 -4.64
CA ALA A 20 -8.94 4.70 -4.88
C ALA A 20 -8.58 4.22 -6.30
N ASP A 21 -8.65 5.09 -7.30
CA ASP A 21 -8.38 4.71 -8.70
C ASP A 21 -6.88 4.48 -8.91
N LEU A 22 -6.05 5.33 -8.31
CA LEU A 22 -4.61 5.13 -8.30
C LEU A 22 -4.25 3.79 -7.62
N VAL A 23 -4.80 3.53 -6.43
CA VAL A 23 -4.51 2.28 -5.70
C VAL A 23 -4.98 1.07 -6.49
N CYS A 24 -6.21 1.07 -7.03
CA CYS A 24 -6.71 -0.03 -7.85
C CYS A 24 -5.84 -0.27 -9.10
N SER A 25 -5.28 0.78 -9.72
CA SER A 25 -4.40 0.63 -10.89
C SER A 25 -3.08 -0.13 -10.63
N LEU A 26 -2.73 -0.35 -9.35
CA LEU A 26 -1.49 -1.01 -8.93
C LEU A 26 -1.66 -2.53 -8.74
N TYR A 27 -2.88 -3.05 -8.96
CA TYR A 27 -3.22 -4.46 -8.83
C TYR A 27 -3.70 -5.03 -10.15
N THR A 28 -3.39 -6.31 -10.38
CA THR A 28 -3.99 -7.12 -11.45
C THR A 28 -5.46 -7.41 -11.13
N GLN A 29 -6.20 -7.95 -12.10
CA GLN A 29 -7.61 -8.33 -11.92
C GLN A 29 -7.82 -9.28 -10.74
N GLU A 30 -6.91 -10.25 -10.57
CA GLU A 30 -6.85 -11.16 -9.45
C GLU A 30 -5.53 -10.93 -8.71
N PHE A 31 -5.56 -10.91 -7.38
CA PHE A 31 -4.35 -10.78 -6.57
C PHE A 31 -4.48 -11.57 -5.27
N MET A 32 -3.36 -11.77 -4.57
CA MET A 32 -3.34 -12.43 -3.26
C MET A 32 -2.85 -11.46 -2.20
N GLY A 33 -3.53 -11.44 -1.07
CA GLY A 33 -3.09 -10.78 0.16
C GLY A 33 -2.80 -11.82 1.24
N ALA A 34 -1.78 -11.58 2.05
CA ALA A 34 -1.48 -12.44 3.18
C ALA A 34 -1.08 -11.61 4.40
N ASP A 35 -1.57 -12.00 5.56
CA ASP A 35 -1.25 -11.41 6.86
C ASP A 35 -1.28 -12.52 7.95
N PRO A 36 -1.00 -12.20 9.23
CA PRO A 36 -1.03 -13.21 10.30
C PRO A 36 -2.37 -13.94 10.47
N GLY A 37 -3.48 -13.41 9.96
CA GLY A 37 -4.81 -14.01 9.94
C GLY A 37 -5.05 -14.98 8.79
N GLY A 38 -4.15 -15.05 7.80
CA GLY A 38 -4.21 -16.02 6.70
C GLY A 38 -3.96 -15.42 5.32
N VAL A 39 -4.39 -16.15 4.29
CA VAL A 39 -4.26 -15.76 2.88
C VAL A 39 -5.65 -15.51 2.30
N VAL A 40 -5.78 -14.45 1.52
CA VAL A 40 -7.00 -14.08 0.79
C VAL A 40 -6.69 -13.94 -0.70
N CYS A 41 -7.60 -14.42 -1.54
CA CYS A 41 -7.61 -14.11 -2.96
C CYS A 41 -8.59 -12.95 -3.19
N GLY A 42 -8.09 -11.82 -3.69
CA GLY A 42 -8.86 -10.62 -3.96
C GLY A 42 -9.09 -10.43 -5.46
N ARG A 43 -10.22 -9.78 -5.78
CA ARG A 43 -10.55 -9.31 -7.14
C ARG A 43 -10.50 -7.79 -7.15
N ASN A 44 -9.85 -7.21 -8.15
CA ASN A 44 -9.79 -5.77 -8.35
C ASN A 44 -11.06 -5.27 -9.06
N ASP A 45 -12.17 -5.30 -8.34
CA ASP A 45 -13.50 -4.88 -8.79
C ASP A 45 -14.05 -3.72 -7.94
N GLU A 46 -15.34 -3.38 -8.11
CA GLU A 46 -16.00 -2.32 -7.34
C GLU A 46 -15.95 -2.59 -5.83
N GLY A 47 -16.03 -3.85 -5.39
CA GLY A 47 -15.92 -4.21 -3.98
C GLY A 47 -14.54 -3.92 -3.41
N PHE A 48 -13.48 -4.14 -4.17
CA PHE A 48 -12.13 -3.74 -3.75
C PHE A 48 -12.00 -2.21 -3.66
N ARG A 49 -12.58 -1.46 -4.60
CA ARG A 49 -12.60 0.01 -4.57
C ARG A 49 -13.30 0.54 -3.31
N ASP A 50 -14.39 -0.09 -2.90
CA ASP A 50 -15.12 0.23 -1.66
C ASP A 50 -14.26 -0.06 -0.42
N VAL A 51 -13.54 -1.19 -0.40
CA VAL A 51 -12.59 -1.54 0.68
C VAL A 51 -11.46 -0.52 0.80
N ILE A 52 -10.88 -0.06 -0.32
CA ILE A 52 -9.85 0.99 -0.29
C ILE A 52 -10.41 2.30 0.28
N SER A 53 -11.65 2.65 -0.08
CA SER A 53 -12.34 3.83 0.44
C SER A 53 -12.64 3.71 1.94
N ALA A 54 -13.07 2.54 2.41
CA ALA A 54 -13.29 2.27 3.83
C ALA A 54 -11.98 2.29 4.63
N ARG A 55 -10.90 1.72 4.08
CA ARG A 55 -9.56 1.77 4.66
C ARG A 55 -9.09 3.21 4.85
N LYS A 56 -9.32 4.10 3.89
CA LYS A 56 -9.01 5.54 4.02
C LYS A 56 -9.69 6.15 5.25
N ALA A 57 -10.99 5.97 5.38
CA ALA A 57 -11.76 6.51 6.51
C ALA A 57 -11.23 5.97 7.85
N PHE A 58 -10.93 4.68 7.91
CA PHE A 58 -10.35 4.06 9.10
C PHE A 58 -8.96 4.63 9.44
N PHE A 59 -8.07 4.77 8.45
CA PHE A 59 -6.72 5.31 8.66
C PHE A 59 -6.76 6.75 9.18
N GLN A 60 -7.67 7.58 8.63
CA GLN A 60 -7.89 8.94 9.12
C GLN A 60 -8.38 8.96 10.58
N GLN A 61 -9.32 8.06 10.93
CA GLN A 61 -9.85 7.95 12.29
C GLN A 61 -8.77 7.61 13.33
N ILE A 62 -7.78 6.79 12.96
CA ILE A 62 -6.69 6.39 13.88
C ILE A 62 -5.48 7.34 13.82
N GLY A 63 -5.58 8.45 13.08
CA GLY A 63 -4.57 9.51 13.08
C GLY A 63 -3.51 9.42 11.99
N PHE A 64 -3.74 8.69 10.89
CA PHE A 64 -2.77 8.59 9.79
C PHE A 64 -2.37 9.97 9.23
N ARG A 65 -1.07 10.19 9.08
CA ARG A 65 -0.49 11.44 8.54
C ARG A 65 0.19 11.22 7.21
N ASN A 66 1.10 10.26 7.15
CA ASN A 66 1.78 9.90 5.91
C ASN A 66 2.32 8.47 5.96
N ALA A 67 2.63 7.97 4.78
CA ALA A 67 3.45 6.78 4.56
C ALA A 67 4.67 7.17 3.73
N LYS A 68 5.82 6.57 4.05
CA LYS A 68 7.06 6.75 3.32
C LYS A 68 7.77 5.41 3.11
N VAL A 69 8.15 5.14 1.88
CA VAL A 69 9.05 4.04 1.51
C VAL A 69 10.46 4.43 1.92
N LEU A 70 11.05 3.62 2.80
CA LEU A 70 12.42 3.81 3.27
C LEU A 70 13.42 3.06 2.40
N ASP A 71 13.06 1.88 1.92
CA ASP A 71 13.93 0.98 1.18
C ASP A 71 13.12 0.02 0.32
N VAL A 72 13.65 -0.31 -0.87
CA VAL A 72 13.08 -1.27 -1.81
C VAL A 72 14.21 -2.18 -2.27
N LYS A 73 14.15 -3.45 -1.87
CA LYS A 73 15.09 -4.48 -2.33
C LYS A 73 14.39 -5.40 -3.33
N ALA A 74 14.69 -5.19 -4.61
CA ALA A 74 14.21 -6.05 -5.69
C ALA A 74 15.11 -7.29 -5.83
N THR A 75 14.49 -8.45 -6.03
CA THR A 75 15.16 -9.72 -6.35
C THR A 75 14.43 -10.33 -7.53
N ALA A 76 15.09 -10.39 -8.68
CA ALA A 76 14.55 -11.08 -9.84
C ALA A 76 14.41 -12.58 -9.52
N LEU A 77 13.24 -13.14 -9.83
CA LEU A 77 12.98 -14.57 -9.70
C LEU A 77 13.22 -15.26 -11.04
N ASP A 78 12.77 -14.63 -12.12
CA ASP A 78 13.02 -14.98 -13.52
C ASP A 78 12.79 -13.74 -14.42
N ASP A 79 12.69 -13.97 -15.74
CA ASP A 79 12.49 -12.92 -16.74
C ASP A 79 11.16 -12.16 -16.62
N HIS A 80 10.18 -12.72 -15.90
CA HIS A 80 8.81 -12.20 -15.79
C HIS A 80 8.46 -11.73 -14.38
N TYR A 81 9.08 -12.30 -13.35
CA TYR A 81 8.71 -12.06 -11.96
C TYR A 81 9.85 -11.45 -11.15
N THR A 82 9.50 -10.43 -10.37
CA THR A 82 10.41 -9.80 -9.41
C THR A 82 9.73 -9.75 -8.04
N MET A 83 10.43 -10.23 -7.02
CA MET A 83 10.03 -10.05 -5.63
C MET A 83 10.62 -8.73 -5.12
N ALA A 84 9.81 -7.91 -4.46
CA ALA A 84 10.29 -6.70 -3.81
C ALA A 84 10.03 -6.76 -2.31
N LYS A 85 11.10 -6.63 -1.51
CA LYS A 85 10.98 -6.39 -0.07
C LYS A 85 11.01 -4.88 0.17
N VAL A 86 9.94 -4.35 0.77
CA VAL A 86 9.76 -2.91 0.97
C VAL A 86 9.65 -2.58 2.44
N HIS A 87 10.46 -1.62 2.90
CA HIS A 87 10.36 -1.09 4.25
C HIS A 87 9.59 0.22 4.23
N TRP A 88 8.54 0.28 5.05
CA TRP A 88 7.65 1.44 5.16
C TRP A 88 7.78 2.09 6.53
N HIS A 89 7.70 3.41 6.56
CA HIS A 89 7.43 4.19 7.75
C HIS A 89 6.03 4.80 7.61
N MET A 90 5.13 4.47 8.52
CA MET A 90 3.79 5.06 8.57
C MET A 90 3.66 5.90 9.84
N LEU A 91 3.35 7.17 9.68
CA LEU A 91 3.18 8.11 10.77
C LEU A 91 1.71 8.21 11.17
N PHE A 92 1.44 8.00 12.45
CA PHE A 92 0.12 8.19 13.06
C PHE A 92 0.23 9.12 14.26
N GLU A 93 -0.69 10.08 14.35
CA GLU A 93 -0.79 11.08 15.41
C GLU A 93 -2.26 11.20 15.85
N LYS A 94 -2.58 10.80 17.08
CA LYS A 94 -3.91 11.05 17.67
C LYS A 94 -4.09 12.52 18.02
N ASP A 95 -3.06 13.13 18.62
CA ASP A 95 -2.96 14.56 18.89
C ASP A 95 -1.83 15.17 18.04
N PRO A 96 -2.01 16.35 17.42
CA PRO A 96 -0.99 16.95 16.57
C PRO A 96 0.36 17.11 17.31
N GLY A 97 1.42 16.54 16.74
CA GLY A 97 2.77 16.59 17.34
C GLY A 97 3.06 15.55 18.42
N GLN A 98 2.14 14.61 18.70
CA GLN A 98 2.39 13.46 19.57
C GLN A 98 2.22 12.15 18.78
N PRO A 99 3.34 11.52 18.36
CA PRO A 99 3.29 10.19 17.76
C PRO A 99 2.64 9.18 18.71
N LEU A 100 1.92 8.21 18.17
CA LEU A 100 1.47 7.06 18.95
C LEU A 100 2.70 6.26 19.40
N ASN A 101 2.95 6.24 20.71
CA ASN A 101 3.94 5.39 21.37
C ASN A 101 3.47 3.93 21.41
#